data_AF-A0A7Y7H9Q4-F1
#
_entry.id   AF-A0A7Y7H9Q4-F1
#
_cell.length_a   1.000
_cell.length_b   1.000
_cell.length_c   1.000
_cell.angle_alpha   90.00
_cell.angle_beta   90.00
_cell.angle_gamma   90.00
#
_symmetry.space_group_name_H-M   'P 1'
#
loop_
_entity.id
_entity.type
_entity.pdbx_description
1 polymer ?
#
loop_
_entity_poly.entity_id
_entity_poly.type
_entity_poly.pdbx_seq_one_letter_code
_entity_poly.pdbx_strand_id
1 'polypeptide(L)'
;MNRRSVYNWFNQKYLKQEIIHEIGILISHDFSAEFPELFRKSDFMQTLGGFHSDYPSENANAIWKDKYIELLEKYNTLLRSRVESNRHS
;
A
#
# COMPACT_ATOMS: atom_id res chain seq x y z
N MET A 1 4.63 11.57 6.74
CA MET A 1 3.40 11.03 7.35
C MET A 1 3.72 9.86 8.28
N ASN A 2 3.15 9.80 9.48
CA ASN A 2 3.30 8.66 10.39
C ASN A 2 2.14 7.66 10.15
N ARG A 3 2.43 6.35 10.13
CA ARG A 3 1.42 5.28 10.05
C ARG A 3 0.26 5.47 11.06
N ARG A 4 0.54 5.99 12.26
CA ARG A 4 -0.48 6.27 13.28
C ARG A 4 -1.47 7.35 12.84
N SER A 5 -1.02 8.38 12.12
CA SER A 5 -1.89 9.45 11.61
C SER A 5 -2.81 8.93 10.51
N VAL A 6 -2.30 8.06 9.64
CA VAL A 6 -3.08 7.42 8.57
C VAL A 6 -4.22 6.59 9.16
N TYR A 7 -3.96 5.76 10.18
CA TYR A 7 -5.01 5.00 10.85
C TYR A 7 -6.06 5.86 11.56
N ASN A 8 -5.66 7.00 12.12
CA ASN A 8 -6.60 7.92 12.72
C ASN A 8 -7.56 8.53 11.68
N TRP A 9 -7.09 8.80 10.47
CA TRP A 9 -7.93 9.34 9.39
C TRP A 9 -8.99 8.35 8.92
N PHE A 10 -8.69 7.04 8.90
CA PHE A 10 -9.69 6.02 8.57
C PHE A 10 -10.86 5.97 9.56
N ASN A 11 -10.65 6.40 10.80
CA ASN A 11 -11.70 6.45 11.83
C ASN A 11 -12.45 7.81 11.85
N GLN A 12 -12.06 8.77 11.01
CA GLN A 12 -12.71 10.07 10.92
C GLN A 12 -13.73 10.09 9.78
N LYS A 13 -14.99 10.38 10.12
CA LYS A 13 -16.07 10.53 9.13
C LYS A 13 -15.84 11.71 8.17
N TYR A 14 -15.11 12.73 8.63
CA TYR A 14 -14.81 13.93 7.86
C TYR A 14 -13.29 14.12 7.82
N LEU A 15 -12.74 14.21 6.62
CA LEU A 15 -11.34 14.45 6.37
C LEU A 15 -11.18 15.78 5.64
N LYS A 16 -10.10 16.52 5.93
CA LYS A 16 -9.83 17.78 5.24
C LYS A 16 -9.54 17.52 3.77
N GLN A 17 -10.05 18.39 2.90
CA GLN A 17 -9.84 18.33 1.45
C GLN A 17 -8.36 18.22 1.07
N GLU A 18 -7.48 18.98 1.74
CA GLU A 18 -6.02 18.95 1.54
C GLU A 18 -5.44 17.54 1.74
N ILE A 19 -5.90 16.80 2.77
CA ILE A 19 -5.41 15.46 3.06
C ILE A 19 -5.89 14.47 2.00
N ILE A 20 -7.13 14.61 1.52
CA ILE A 20 -7.66 13.77 0.44
C ILE A 20 -6.86 13.99 -0.85
N HIS A 21 -6.51 15.25 -1.16
CA HIS A 21 -5.66 15.59 -2.31
C HIS A 21 -4.26 14.97 -2.20
N GLU A 22 -3.60 15.12 -1.04
CA GLU A 22 -2.30 14.49 -0.79
C GLU A 22 -2.34 12.97 -0.92
N ILE A 23 -3.40 12.32 -0.40
CA ILE A 23 -3.60 10.87 -0.55
C ILE A 23 -3.76 10.53 -2.03
N GLY A 24 -4.57 11.28 -2.79
CA GLY A 24 -4.79 11.06 -4.22
C GLY A 24 -3.49 11.12 -5.00
N ILE A 25 -2.65 12.13 -4.74
CA ILE A 25 -1.30 12.22 -5.34
C ILE A 25 -0.46 11.01 -4.95
N LEU A 26 -0.42 10.65 -3.66
CA LEU A 26 0.39 9.55 -3.14
C LEU A 26 0.05 8.20 -3.77
N ILE A 27 -1.23 7.90 -3.97
CA ILE A 27 -1.69 6.64 -4.56
C ILE A 27 -1.89 6.73 -6.09
N SER A 28 -1.53 7.86 -6.69
CA SER A 28 -1.74 8.16 -8.10
C SER A 28 -3.21 8.03 -8.57
N HIS A 29 -4.14 8.45 -7.73
CA HIS A 29 -5.59 8.41 -7.98
C HIS A 29 -6.19 9.82 -8.06
N ASP A 30 -7.12 10.00 -8.98
CA ASP A 30 -7.85 11.26 -9.19
C ASP A 30 -9.21 11.18 -8.49
N PHE A 31 -9.34 11.91 -7.39
CA PHE A 31 -10.57 11.96 -6.60
C PHE A 31 -11.64 12.92 -7.13
N SER A 32 -11.41 13.59 -8.27
CA SER A 32 -12.39 14.50 -8.87
C SER A 32 -13.63 13.79 -9.43
N ALA A 33 -13.54 12.48 -9.68
CA ALA A 33 -14.69 11.67 -10.07
C ALA A 33 -15.63 11.39 -8.88
N GLU A 34 -15.07 11.10 -7.70
CA GLU A 34 -15.83 10.79 -6.49
C GLU A 34 -16.28 12.03 -5.72
N PHE A 35 -15.50 13.11 -5.75
CA PHE A 35 -15.79 14.37 -5.07
C PHE A 35 -15.72 15.56 -6.04
N PRO A 36 -16.61 15.64 -7.05
CA PRO A 36 -16.62 16.69 -8.05
C PRO A 36 -16.90 18.09 -7.47
N GLU A 37 -17.57 18.17 -6.30
CA GLU A 37 -17.76 19.44 -5.59
C GLU A 37 -16.49 19.95 -4.88
N LEU A 38 -15.54 19.06 -4.58
CA LEU A 38 -14.30 19.40 -3.89
C LEU A 38 -13.13 19.56 -4.85
N PHE A 39 -13.05 18.72 -5.89
CA PHE A 39 -11.90 18.68 -6.79
C PHE A 39 -12.29 18.77 -8.25
N ARG A 40 -11.36 19.31 -9.04
CA ARG A 40 -11.38 19.29 -10.49
C ARG A 40 -10.25 18.40 -10.99
N LYS A 41 -10.44 17.83 -12.18
CA LYS A 41 -9.42 17.01 -12.86
C LYS A 41 -8.07 17.73 -12.99
N SER A 42 -8.10 19.06 -13.15
CA SER A 42 -6.91 19.90 -13.19
C SER A 42 -6.04 19.80 -11.94
N ASP A 43 -6.65 19.56 -10.78
CA ASP A 43 -5.99 19.59 -9.47
C ASP A 43 -5.07 18.38 -9.29
N PHE A 44 -5.29 17.31 -10.07
CA PHE A 44 -4.48 16.11 -10.08
C PHE A 44 -3.59 15.99 -11.33
N MET A 45 -3.92 16.63 -12.45
CA MET A 45 -3.13 16.54 -13.69
C MET A 45 -1.71 17.09 -13.57
N GLN A 46 -1.51 18.20 -12.84
CA GLN A 46 -0.19 18.83 -12.74
C GLN A 46 0.77 18.06 -11.81
N THR A 47 0.22 17.38 -10.80
CA THR A 47 0.98 16.62 -9.82
C THR A 47 1.26 15.21 -10.32
N LEU A 48 0.24 14.48 -10.80
CA LEU A 48 0.40 13.10 -11.28
C LEU A 48 1.35 12.97 -12.48
N GLY A 49 1.47 13.99 -13.33
CA GLY A 49 2.41 14.00 -14.46
C GLY A 49 3.89 13.91 -14.06
N GLY A 50 4.24 14.24 -12.82
CA GLY A 50 5.61 14.16 -12.28
C GLY A 50 5.91 12.92 -11.44
N PHE A 51 4.89 12.21 -10.94
CA PHE A 51 5.06 11.05 -10.05
C PHE A 51 5.16 9.70 -10.77
N HIS A 52 5.08 9.67 -12.10
CA HIS A 52 5.18 8.44 -12.87
C HIS A 52 6.56 7.73 -12.79
N SER A 53 7.56 8.32 -12.13
CA SER A 53 8.88 7.69 -11.93
C SER A 53 9.00 6.83 -10.65
N ASP A 54 8.03 6.87 -9.74
CA ASP A 54 8.09 6.19 -8.43
C ASP A 54 7.15 4.98 -8.33
N TYR A 55 6.73 4.40 -9.46
CA TYR A 55 6.39 2.99 -9.43
C TYR A 55 7.61 2.26 -8.87
N PRO A 56 7.46 1.40 -7.84
CA PRO A 56 8.56 0.57 -7.41
C PRO A 56 9.07 -0.12 -8.67
N SER A 57 10.31 0.19 -9.08
CA SER A 57 11.01 -0.52 -10.14
C SER A 57 10.68 -2.01 -10.00
N GLU A 58 10.53 -2.76 -11.09
CA GLU A 58 10.26 -4.20 -11.03
C GLU A 58 11.12 -4.92 -9.96
N ASN A 59 12.32 -4.40 -9.67
CA ASN A 59 13.16 -4.76 -8.53
C ASN A 59 12.49 -4.69 -7.14
N ALA A 60 11.79 -3.62 -6.79
CA ALA A 60 11.14 -3.49 -5.49
C ALA A 60 9.96 -4.47 -5.35
N ASN A 61 9.21 -4.72 -6.42
CA ASN A 61 8.20 -5.77 -6.44
C ASN A 61 8.83 -7.18 -6.33
N ALA A 62 9.97 -7.40 -6.99
CA ALA A 62 10.74 -8.65 -6.87
C ALA A 62 11.25 -8.86 -5.43
N ILE A 63 11.79 -7.83 -4.78
CA ILE A 63 12.27 -7.91 -3.39
C ILE A 63 11.16 -8.34 -2.43
N TRP A 64 9.96 -7.76 -2.56
CA TRP A 64 8.84 -8.13 -1.69
C TRP A 64 8.29 -9.51 -2.00
N LYS A 65 8.27 -9.90 -3.27
CA LYS A 65 7.92 -11.25 -3.70
C LYS A 65 8.87 -12.30 -3.13
N ASP A 66 10.19 -12.06 -3.22
CA ASP A 66 11.21 -13.00 -2.73
C ASP A 66 11.14 -13.15 -1.20
N LYS A 67 10.96 -12.04 -0.47
CA LYS A 67 10.73 -12.07 0.98
C LYS A 67 9.48 -12.88 1.36
N TYR A 68 8.42 -12.78 0.56
CA TYR A 68 7.21 -13.54 0.79
C TYR A 68 7.42 -15.04 0.54
N ILE A 69 8.15 -15.40 -0.52
CA ILE A 69 8.53 -16.79 -0.81
C ILE A 69 9.37 -17.37 0.34
N GLU A 70 10.41 -16.66 0.78
CA GLU A 70 11.28 -17.11 1.88
C GLU A 70 10.49 -17.38 3.18
N LEU A 71 9.51 -16.51 3.47
CA LEU A 71 8.64 -16.68 4.63
C LEU A 71 7.80 -17.96 4.53
N LEU A 72 7.21 -18.23 3.37
CA LEU A 72 6.41 -19.45 3.14
C LEU A 72 7.27 -20.71 3.22
N GLU A 73 8.50 -20.69 2.70
CA GLU A 73 9.43 -21.81 2.78
C GLU A 73 9.84 -22.12 4.22
N LYS A 74 10.17 -21.08 5.01
CA LYS A 74 10.47 -21.23 6.43
C LYS A 74 9.28 -21.80 7.20
N TYR A 75 8.07 -21.31 6.93
CA TYR A 75 6.86 -21.81 7.56
C TYR A 75 6.61 -23.29 7.22
N ASN A 76 6.74 -23.67 5.95
CA ASN A 76 6.60 -25.06 5.51
C ASN A 76 7.65 -25.97 6.15
N THR A 77 8.88 -25.50 6.32
CA THR A 77 9.95 -26.25 6.98
C THR A 77 9.60 -26.51 8.45
N LEU A 78 9.13 -25.49 9.17
CA LEU A 78 8.69 -25.64 10.56
C LEU A 78 7.50 -26.60 10.68
N LEU A 79 6.52 -26.51 9.76
CA LEU A 79 5.39 -27.44 9.74
C LEU A 79 5.85 -28.88 9.50
N ARG A 80 6.75 -29.13 8.55
CA ARG A 80 7.29 -30.47 8.27
C ARG A 80 8.03 -31.02 9.47
N SER A 81 8.91 -30.23 10.09
CA SER A 81 9.62 -30.62 11.30
C SER A 81 8.67 -31.02 12.43
N ARG A 82 7.60 -30.23 12.65
CA ARG A 82 6.58 -30.56 13.65
C ARG A 82 5.86 -31.88 13.36
N VAL A 83 5.50 -32.12 12.09
CA VAL A 83 4.84 -33.37 11.67
C VAL A 83 5.78 -34.57 11.83
N GLU A 84 7.05 -34.43 11.48
CA GLU A 84 8.06 -35.48 11.63
C GLU A 84 8.35 -35.81 13.10
N SER A 85 8.46 -34.81 13.98
CA SER A 85 8.61 -35.01 15.42
C SER A 85 7.42 -35.74 16.03
N ASN A 86 6.19 -35.41 15.60
CA ASN A 86 4.98 -36.09 16.04
C ASN A 86 4.86 -37.53 15.53
N ARG A 87 5.57 -37.91 14.45
CA ARG A 87 5.54 -39.26 13.89
C ARG A 87 6.53 -40.23 14.55
N HIS A 88 7.51 -39.71 15.29
CA HIS A 88 8.55 -40.47 15.98
C HIS A 88 8.38 -40.49 17.52
N SER A 89 7.29 -39.90 18.03
CA SER A 89 6.83 -40.05 19.43
C SER A 89 5.68 -41.04 19.50
#